data_AF-A0A7L4H1S2-F1
#
_entry.id   AF-A0A7L4H1S2-F1
#
_cell.length_a   1.000
_cell.length_b   1.000
_cell.length_c   1.000
_cell.angle_alpha   90.00
_cell.angle_beta   90.00
_cell.angle_gamma   90.00
#
_symmetry.space_group_name_H-M   'P 1'
#
loop_
_entity.id
_entity.type
_entity.pdbx_description
1 polymer ?
#
loop_
_entity_poly.entity_id
_entity_poly.type
_entity_poly.pdbx_seq_one_letter_code
_entity_poly.pdbx_strand_id
1 'polypeptide(L)'
;MVLGKVKSLTISFDCLNDSNIPVYSSGDTVSGRVNLEVTGEIRVKSLKIHARGRAKVRWTESRNAGSNTAYTQNYTEEVEYFNHKDVLLGHERDDDNSEEGLHTLHSGRHEYAFSFELPQIPLATSFEGRHGSVRYWVKAELHRPWLLPVKLKKEFTVFEHIDINTPSLLSPQAGTKEKTLCCWLCTSGPISLSAKIERKGYTPGESIQIFAEIENCSSRIVVPKATIYQTQAFYAKGKMK
;
A
#
# COMPACT_ATOMS: atom_id res chain seq x y z
N MET A 1 -19.58 -2.22 -16.61
CA MET A 1 -20.64 -1.61 -17.44
C MET A 1 -19.94 -0.89 -18.58
N VAL A 2 -19.96 -1.46 -19.79
CA VAL A 2 -19.23 -0.90 -20.95
C VAL A 2 -20.26 -0.19 -21.82
N LEU A 3 -20.24 1.16 -21.81
CA LEU A 3 -21.22 1.97 -22.55
C LEU A 3 -20.88 1.99 -24.05
N GLY A 4 -21.80 1.44 -24.87
CA GLY A 4 -21.80 1.56 -26.33
C GLY A 4 -21.01 0.46 -27.05
N LYS A 5 -20.32 0.83 -28.13
CA LYS A 5 -19.53 -0.09 -29.00
C LYS A 5 -18.19 -0.55 -28.41
N VAL A 6 -17.85 -0.15 -27.19
CA VAL A 6 -16.66 -0.69 -26.50
C VAL A 6 -17.08 -2.02 -25.89
N LYS A 7 -16.39 -3.11 -26.25
CA LYS A 7 -16.62 -4.45 -25.70
C LYS A 7 -15.81 -4.68 -24.44
N SER A 8 -14.53 -4.33 -24.47
CA SER A 8 -13.64 -4.47 -23.31
C SER A 8 -12.54 -3.40 -23.32
N LEU A 9 -12.11 -3.02 -22.11
CA LEU A 9 -10.91 -2.22 -21.86
C LEU A 9 -10.18 -2.94 -20.74
N THR A 10 -8.93 -3.36 -20.97
CA THR A 10 -8.11 -4.09 -19.99
C THR A 10 -6.69 -3.54 -19.95
N ILE A 11 -5.99 -3.78 -18.84
CA ILE A 11 -4.55 -3.50 -18.69
C ILE A 11 -3.86 -4.85 -18.47
N SER A 12 -2.78 -5.11 -19.19
CA SER A 12 -1.86 -6.23 -18.99
C SER A 12 -0.47 -5.69 -18.74
N PHE A 13 0.25 -6.25 -17.77
CA PHE A 13 1.66 -5.93 -17.54
C PHE A 13 2.53 -6.93 -18.30
N ASP A 14 3.70 -6.53 -18.78
CA ASP A 14 4.65 -7.41 -19.48
C ASP A 14 5.49 -8.25 -18.49
N CYS A 15 4.84 -8.87 -17.51
CA CYS A 15 5.49 -9.75 -16.54
C CYS A 15 5.20 -11.23 -16.85
N LEU A 16 6.19 -12.10 -16.65
CA LEU A 16 6.14 -13.52 -17.00
C LEU A 16 5.14 -14.36 -16.19
N ASN A 17 4.58 -13.82 -15.09
CA ASN A 17 3.64 -14.54 -14.24
C ASN A 17 2.19 -14.14 -14.54
N ASP A 18 1.50 -14.98 -15.32
CA ASP A 18 0.09 -14.80 -15.71
C ASP A 18 -0.92 -14.88 -14.55
N SER A 19 -0.49 -15.26 -13.34
CA SER A 19 -1.37 -15.55 -12.19
C SER A 19 -1.19 -14.66 -10.95
N ASN A 20 -0.16 -13.80 -10.91
CA ASN A 20 0.12 -12.95 -9.75
C ASN A 20 0.13 -11.45 -10.09
N ILE A 21 -0.24 -10.62 -9.10
CA ILE A 21 -0.02 -9.18 -9.15
C ILE A 21 1.50 -8.97 -9.29
N PRO A 22 1.99 -8.24 -10.32
CA PRO A 22 3.42 -8.06 -10.51
C PRO A 22 4.04 -7.30 -9.35
N VAL A 23 5.29 -7.64 -9.05
CA VAL A 23 6.08 -7.03 -7.98
C VAL A 23 7.24 -6.27 -8.61
N TYR A 24 7.43 -5.03 -8.19
CA TYR A 24 8.49 -4.14 -8.63
C TYR A 24 9.21 -3.53 -7.42
N SER A 25 10.37 -2.94 -7.66
CA SER A 25 11.18 -2.19 -6.69
C SER A 25 11.48 -0.79 -7.21
N SER A 26 12.04 0.05 -6.35
CA SER A 26 12.57 1.36 -6.73
C SER A 26 13.53 1.23 -7.93
N GLY A 27 13.36 2.08 -8.94
CA GLY A 27 14.14 2.04 -10.19
C GLY A 27 13.70 1.02 -11.25
N ASP A 28 12.76 0.11 -10.95
CA ASP A 28 12.28 -0.83 -11.95
C ASP A 28 11.47 -0.13 -13.06
N THR A 29 11.54 -0.69 -14.26
CA THR A 29 10.66 -0.30 -15.38
C THR A 29 9.36 -1.10 -15.32
N VAL A 30 8.24 -0.39 -15.26
CA VAL A 30 6.89 -0.96 -15.35
C VAL A 30 6.38 -0.77 -16.78
N SER A 31 6.23 -1.88 -17.51
CA SER A 31 5.69 -1.88 -18.87
C SER A 31 4.48 -2.78 -19.03
N GLY A 32 3.70 -2.52 -20.06
CA GLY A 32 2.50 -3.28 -20.36
C GLY A 32 1.73 -2.78 -21.57
N ARG A 33 0.48 -3.24 -21.69
CA ARG A 33 -0.45 -2.87 -22.76
C ARG A 33 -1.81 -2.50 -22.19
N VAL A 34 -2.43 -1.48 -22.77
CA VAL A 34 -3.86 -1.23 -22.67
C VAL A 34 -4.54 -1.87 -23.87
N ASN A 35 -5.42 -2.84 -23.62
CA ASN A 35 -6.15 -3.55 -24.67
C ASN A 35 -7.58 -3.03 -24.75
N LEU A 36 -7.97 -2.55 -25.92
CA LEU A 36 -9.29 -2.02 -26.22
C LEU A 36 -9.96 -2.86 -27.31
N GLU A 37 -11.05 -3.52 -26.98
CA GLU A 37 -11.88 -4.24 -27.95
C GLU A 37 -13.15 -3.45 -28.22
N VAL A 38 -13.45 -3.22 -29.49
CA VAL A 38 -14.63 -2.49 -29.95
C VAL A 38 -15.43 -3.34 -30.94
N THR A 39 -16.76 -3.32 -30.82
CA THR A 39 -17.68 -4.10 -31.69
C THR A 39 -18.08 -3.37 -32.97
N GLY A 40 -17.70 -2.10 -33.11
CA GLY A 40 -17.98 -1.27 -34.27
C GLY A 40 -17.18 0.02 -34.21
N GLU A 41 -17.28 0.82 -35.27
CA GLU A 41 -16.53 2.07 -35.37
C GLU A 41 -16.87 3.06 -34.24
N ILE A 42 -15.83 3.60 -33.59
CA ILE A 42 -15.93 4.63 -32.56
C ILE A 42 -14.96 5.79 -32.85
N ARG A 43 -15.35 7.00 -32.42
CA ARG A 43 -14.44 8.15 -32.35
C ARG A 43 -13.86 8.26 -30.94
N VAL A 44 -12.55 8.45 -30.85
CA VAL A 44 -11.78 8.57 -29.60
C VAL A 44 -11.07 9.92 -29.59
N LYS A 45 -11.24 10.67 -28.49
CA LYS A 45 -10.47 11.91 -28.26
C LYS A 45 -9.07 11.57 -27.77
N SER A 46 -8.98 10.71 -26.76
CA SER A 46 -7.69 10.27 -26.22
C SER A 46 -7.79 8.97 -25.44
N LEU A 47 -6.70 8.22 -25.40
CA LEU A 47 -6.45 7.15 -24.44
C LEU A 47 -5.25 7.55 -23.60
N LYS A 48 -5.45 7.78 -22.31
CA LYS A 48 -4.41 8.25 -21.38
C LYS A 48 -4.15 7.19 -20.32
N ILE A 49 -2.92 7.09 -19.83
CA ILE A 49 -2.61 6.37 -18.60
C ILE A 49 -2.19 7.34 -17.49
N HIS A 50 -2.55 6.98 -16.27
CA HIS A 50 -2.07 7.60 -15.04
C HIS A 50 -1.52 6.48 -14.17
N ALA A 51 -0.22 6.49 -13.90
CA ALA A 51 0.40 5.61 -12.93
C ALA A 51 0.67 6.39 -11.63
N ARG A 52 0.33 5.80 -10.49
CA ARG A 52 0.42 6.51 -9.21
C ARG A 52 0.72 5.57 -8.06
N GLY A 53 1.63 6.00 -7.19
CA GLY A 53 1.99 5.37 -5.93
C GLY A 53 1.70 6.31 -4.76
N ARG A 54 0.88 5.89 -3.80
CA ARG A 54 0.55 6.74 -2.64
C ARG A 54 0.23 5.94 -1.38
N ALA A 55 0.56 6.53 -0.24
CA ALA A 55 -0.02 6.19 1.05
C ALA A 55 -1.31 6.98 1.25
N LYS A 56 -2.35 6.32 1.76
CA LYS A 56 -3.59 6.97 2.17
C LYS A 56 -4.08 6.40 3.47
N VAL A 57 -4.36 7.28 4.43
CA VAL A 57 -4.97 6.89 5.70
C VAL A 57 -6.36 7.50 5.82
N ARG A 58 -7.27 6.80 6.50
CA ARG A 58 -8.60 7.30 6.83
C ARG A 58 -9.15 6.60 8.08
N TRP A 59 -9.64 7.39 9.02
CA TRP A 59 -10.47 6.90 10.12
C TRP A 59 -11.42 8.00 10.61
N THR A 60 -12.38 7.59 11.44
CA THR A 60 -13.36 8.48 12.04
C THR A 60 -13.35 8.32 13.55
N GLU A 61 -13.61 9.40 14.27
CA GLU A 61 -13.78 9.38 15.73
C GLU A 61 -15.07 10.10 16.11
N SER A 62 -15.93 9.42 16.86
CA SER A 62 -17.12 10.03 17.45
C SER A 62 -16.70 10.87 18.66
N ARG A 63 -17.11 12.14 18.67
CA ARG A 63 -16.89 13.05 19.81
C ARG A 63 -18.23 13.48 20.38
N ASN A 64 -18.37 13.36 21.69
CA ASN A 64 -19.51 13.88 22.43
C ASN A 64 -19.17 15.32 22.86
N ALA A 65 -19.94 16.30 22.39
CA ALA A 65 -19.70 17.71 22.70
C ALA A 65 -20.45 18.21 23.95
N GLY A 66 -21.00 17.32 24.77
CA GLY A 66 -21.90 17.69 25.87
C GLY A 66 -23.23 18.26 25.35
N SER A 67 -24.35 17.88 25.99
CA SER A 67 -25.73 18.12 25.52
C SER A 67 -26.06 17.44 24.17
N ASN A 68 -26.40 16.14 24.23
CA ASN A 68 -27.07 15.32 23.20
C ASN A 68 -26.59 15.38 21.73
N THR A 69 -25.46 16.01 21.44
CA THR A 69 -24.90 16.16 20.09
C THR A 69 -23.57 15.42 20.02
N ALA A 70 -23.61 14.24 19.38
CA ALA A 70 -22.41 13.53 18.96
C ALA A 70 -22.09 13.95 17.52
N TYR A 71 -20.84 14.33 17.25
CA TYR A 71 -20.38 14.59 15.90
C TYR A 71 -19.19 13.67 15.54
N THR A 72 -19.15 13.26 14.28
CA THR A 72 -18.10 12.39 13.76
C THR A 72 -17.00 13.23 13.14
N GLN A 73 -15.80 13.16 13.69
CA GLN A 73 -14.62 13.81 13.13
C GLN A 73 -13.91 12.87 12.16
N ASN A 74 -13.71 13.32 10.92
CA ASN A 74 -13.04 12.55 9.86
C ASN A 74 -11.56 12.94 9.74
N TYR A 75 -10.68 11.94 9.84
CA TYR A 75 -9.25 12.06 9.64
C TYR A 75 -8.89 11.37 8.33
N THR A 76 -8.23 12.10 7.45
CA THR A 76 -7.74 11.61 6.15
C THR A 76 -6.45 12.35 5.85
N GLU A 77 -5.45 11.63 5.41
CA GLU A 77 -4.17 12.18 4.92
C GLU A 77 -3.69 11.32 3.75
N GLU A 78 -2.92 11.93 2.84
CA GLU A 78 -2.40 11.27 1.66
C GLU A 78 -0.97 11.74 1.39
N VAL A 79 -0.06 10.79 1.13
CA VAL A 79 1.31 11.07 0.73
C VAL A 79 1.54 10.40 -0.61
N GLU A 80 1.97 11.18 -1.60
CA GLU A 80 2.30 10.70 -2.93
C GLU A 80 3.79 10.35 -3.02
N TYR A 81 4.09 9.13 -3.46
CA TYR A 81 5.46 8.65 -3.69
C TYR A 81 5.84 8.72 -5.17
N PHE A 82 4.85 8.57 -6.05
CA PHE A 82 5.04 8.50 -7.48
C PHE A 82 3.79 8.93 -8.23
N ASN A 83 3.97 9.66 -9.33
CA ASN A 83 2.89 10.15 -10.18
C ASN A 83 3.42 10.38 -11.60
N HIS A 84 2.96 9.54 -12.52
CA HIS A 84 3.36 9.56 -13.92
C HIS A 84 2.11 9.53 -14.81
N LYS A 85 2.10 10.32 -15.87
CA LYS A 85 0.99 10.37 -16.83
C LYS A 85 1.57 10.28 -18.21
N ASP A 86 0.86 9.56 -19.07
CA ASP A 86 1.23 9.40 -20.47
C ASP A 86 -0.02 9.33 -21.35
N VAL A 87 0.11 9.72 -22.61
CA VAL A 87 -0.96 9.71 -23.61
C VAL A 87 -0.63 8.68 -24.67
N LEU A 88 -1.41 7.60 -24.72
CA LEU A 88 -1.19 6.48 -25.64
C LEU A 88 -1.84 6.70 -27.02
N LEU A 89 -2.89 7.52 -27.07
CA LEU A 89 -3.58 7.94 -28.30
C LEU A 89 -4.19 9.32 -28.08
N GLY A 90 -4.17 10.17 -29.10
CA GLY A 90 -4.68 11.54 -29.01
C GLY A 90 -3.63 12.56 -28.56
N HIS A 91 -4.12 13.72 -28.15
CA HIS A 91 -3.28 14.80 -27.63
C HIS A 91 -3.55 15.07 -26.13
N GLU A 92 -2.58 15.70 -25.47
CA GLU A 92 -2.69 16.09 -24.06
C GLU A 92 -3.79 17.14 -23.82
N ARG A 93 -3.97 18.05 -24.79
CA ARG A 93 -4.89 19.19 -24.68
C ARG A 93 -6.33 18.71 -24.81
N ASP A 94 -7.12 18.98 -23.77
CA ASP A 94 -8.57 18.87 -23.81
C ASP A 94 -9.15 20.10 -24.53
N ASP A 95 -8.75 20.35 -25.79
CA ASP A 95 -9.43 21.34 -26.62
C ASP A 95 -10.78 20.73 -27.03
N ASP A 96 -11.81 21.13 -26.30
CA ASP A 96 -13.12 20.46 -26.33
C ASP A 96 -13.86 20.62 -27.68
N ASN A 97 -13.33 21.46 -28.59
CA ASN A 97 -14.01 21.93 -29.80
C ASN A 97 -13.31 21.65 -31.14
N SER A 98 -12.15 20.98 -31.20
CA SER A 98 -11.52 20.66 -32.50
C SER A 98 -11.86 19.24 -32.95
N GLU A 99 -12.69 19.11 -33.99
CA GLU A 99 -12.90 17.86 -34.76
C GLU A 99 -11.58 17.30 -35.34
N GLU A 100 -10.55 18.14 -35.47
CA GLU A 100 -9.23 17.84 -36.06
C GLU A 100 -8.37 16.86 -35.23
N GLY A 101 -8.74 16.58 -33.97
CA GLY A 101 -7.98 15.69 -33.07
C GLY A 101 -8.65 14.35 -32.75
N LEU A 102 -9.75 13.99 -33.43
CA LEU A 102 -10.47 12.75 -33.14
C LEU A 102 -9.93 11.58 -33.96
N HIS A 103 -9.62 10.48 -33.28
CA HIS A 103 -9.18 9.24 -33.90
C HIS A 103 -10.37 8.30 -34.12
N THR A 104 -10.53 7.79 -35.33
CA THR A 104 -11.53 6.77 -35.65
C THR A 104 -10.91 5.38 -35.45
N LEU A 105 -11.49 4.58 -34.56
CA LEU A 105 -11.13 3.18 -34.36
C LEU A 105 -12.21 2.28 -34.97
N HIS A 106 -11.81 1.42 -35.88
CA HIS A 106 -12.70 0.41 -36.47
C HIS A 106 -12.94 -0.76 -35.52
N SER A 107 -13.95 -1.58 -35.83
CA SER A 107 -14.26 -2.81 -35.09
C SER A 107 -13.02 -3.72 -34.98
N GLY A 108 -12.77 -4.29 -33.81
CA GLY A 108 -11.63 -5.16 -33.56
C GLY A 108 -10.93 -4.89 -32.24
N ARG A 109 -9.72 -5.44 -32.12
CA ARG A 109 -8.82 -5.29 -30.96
C ARG A 109 -7.73 -4.29 -31.29
N HIS A 110 -7.49 -3.37 -30.36
CA HIS A 110 -6.47 -2.34 -30.44
C HIS A 110 -5.60 -2.43 -29.18
N GLU A 111 -4.29 -2.43 -29.36
CA GLU A 111 -3.33 -2.57 -28.27
C GLU A 111 -2.40 -1.36 -28.23
N TYR A 112 -2.25 -0.77 -27.05
CA TYR A 112 -1.42 0.40 -26.84
C TYR A 112 -0.40 0.10 -25.74
N ALA A 113 0.88 0.05 -26.10
CA ALA A 113 1.96 -0.21 -25.15
C ALA A 113 2.21 1.02 -24.27
N PHE A 114 2.60 0.78 -23.02
CA PHE A 114 3.11 1.80 -22.11
C PHE A 114 4.37 1.31 -21.40
N SER A 115 5.23 2.23 -21.01
CA SER A 115 6.41 1.95 -20.18
C SER A 115 6.79 3.19 -19.39
N PHE A 116 7.09 3.02 -18.11
CA PHE A 116 7.60 4.09 -17.26
C PHE A 116 8.52 3.53 -16.18
N GLU A 117 9.45 4.35 -15.72
CA GLU A 117 10.39 3.99 -14.66
C GLU A 117 9.87 4.44 -13.29
N LEU A 118 9.96 3.56 -12.30
CA LEU A 118 9.75 3.93 -10.91
C LEU A 118 10.93 4.80 -10.43
N PRO A 119 10.70 5.76 -9.50
CA PRO A 119 11.78 6.58 -8.97
C PRO A 119 12.92 5.72 -8.40
N GLN A 120 14.15 6.17 -8.61
CA GLN A 120 15.37 5.56 -8.06
C GLN A 120 15.53 5.78 -6.54
N ILE A 121 14.67 6.61 -5.94
CA ILE A 121 14.62 6.80 -4.49
C ILE A 121 13.83 5.67 -3.84
N PRO A 122 14.14 5.29 -2.58
CA PRO A 122 13.39 4.27 -1.84
C PRO A 122 11.89 4.58 -1.81
N LEU A 123 11.09 3.66 -2.37
CA LEU A 123 9.64 3.72 -2.37
C LEU A 123 9.08 3.01 -1.14
N ALA A 124 7.92 3.46 -0.66
CA ALA A 124 7.24 2.74 0.41
C ALA A 124 6.70 1.40 -0.10
N THR A 125 7.02 0.30 0.59
CA THR A 125 6.45 -1.03 0.31
C THR A 125 4.93 -1.00 0.36
N SER A 126 4.28 -1.65 -0.61
CA SER A 126 2.83 -1.83 -0.64
C SER A 126 2.33 -2.45 0.66
N PHE A 127 1.25 -1.88 1.21
CA PHE A 127 0.76 -2.24 2.54
C PHE A 127 -0.75 -2.07 2.62
N GLU A 128 -1.41 -2.98 3.32
CA GLU A 128 -2.83 -2.88 3.68
C GLU A 128 -2.98 -2.97 5.19
N GLY A 129 -3.52 -1.93 5.81
CA GLY A 129 -3.78 -1.83 7.22
C GLY A 129 -5.21 -1.41 7.52
N ARG A 130 -5.58 -1.46 8.81
CA ARG A 130 -6.96 -1.18 9.24
C ARG A 130 -7.41 0.25 8.91
N HIS A 131 -6.51 1.22 9.01
CA HIS A 131 -6.82 2.65 8.86
C HIS A 131 -6.06 3.31 7.71
N GLY A 132 -5.40 2.52 6.85
CA GLY A 132 -4.68 3.07 5.71
C GLY A 132 -3.95 2.02 4.90
N SER A 133 -3.49 2.42 3.73
CA SER A 133 -2.78 1.57 2.79
C SER A 133 -1.73 2.34 1.99
N VAL A 134 -0.77 1.61 1.44
CA VAL A 134 0.18 2.06 0.43
C VAL A 134 -0.10 1.28 -0.84
N ARG A 135 -0.51 1.96 -1.91
CA ARG A 135 -0.93 1.32 -3.17
C ARG A 135 -0.31 1.97 -4.38
N TYR A 136 0.07 1.11 -5.32
CA TYR A 136 0.58 1.48 -6.65
C TYR A 136 -0.33 0.91 -7.73
N TRP A 137 -0.52 1.67 -8.80
CA TRP A 137 -1.44 1.29 -9.87
C TRP A 137 -1.17 2.03 -11.16
N VAL A 138 -1.67 1.44 -12.26
CA VAL A 138 -1.87 2.10 -13.56
C VAL A 138 -3.37 2.20 -13.82
N LYS A 139 -3.82 3.36 -14.28
CA LYS A 139 -5.20 3.60 -14.67
C LYS A 139 -5.25 4.06 -16.11
N ALA A 140 -6.04 3.38 -16.92
CA ALA A 140 -6.35 3.80 -18.28
C ALA A 140 -7.64 4.63 -18.28
N GLU A 141 -7.64 5.73 -19.03
CA GLU A 141 -8.80 6.60 -19.24
C GLU A 141 -9.05 6.77 -20.73
N LEU A 142 -10.14 6.21 -21.23
CA LEU A 142 -10.60 6.35 -22.62
C LEU A 142 -11.63 7.47 -22.72
N HIS A 143 -11.25 8.56 -23.38
CA HIS A 143 -12.10 9.71 -23.62
C HIS A 143 -12.73 9.62 -25.02
N ARG A 144 -14.05 9.73 -25.08
CA ARG A 144 -14.82 9.73 -26.33
C ARG A 144 -15.67 11.00 -26.40
N PRO A 145 -15.96 11.52 -27.59
CA PRO A 145 -16.80 12.71 -27.74
C PRO A 145 -18.16 12.50 -27.10
N TRP A 146 -18.66 13.52 -26.39
CA TRP A 146 -20.00 13.55 -25.81
C TRP A 146 -20.33 12.43 -24.81
N LEU A 147 -19.31 11.69 -24.34
CA LEU A 147 -19.45 10.57 -23.43
C LEU A 147 -18.51 10.74 -22.24
N LEU A 148 -18.94 10.25 -21.08
CA LEU A 148 -18.08 10.20 -19.90
C LEU A 148 -16.89 9.26 -20.15
N PRO A 149 -15.68 9.58 -19.65
CA PRO A 149 -14.51 8.74 -19.85
C PRO A 149 -14.70 7.36 -19.22
N VAL A 150 -14.32 6.32 -19.96
CA VAL A 150 -14.27 4.94 -19.44
C VAL A 150 -12.93 4.78 -18.72
N LYS A 151 -12.97 4.39 -17.45
CA LYS A 151 -11.78 4.31 -16.60
C LYS A 151 -11.61 2.87 -16.11
N LEU A 152 -10.40 2.35 -16.23
CA LEU A 152 -9.99 1.09 -15.63
C LEU A 152 -8.73 1.30 -14.81
N LYS A 153 -8.63 0.63 -13.68
CA LYS A 153 -7.46 0.65 -12.80
C LYS A 153 -6.93 -0.76 -12.60
N LYS A 154 -5.61 -0.94 -12.65
CA LYS A 154 -4.94 -2.19 -12.31
C LYS A 154 -3.78 -1.92 -11.35
N GLU A 155 -3.76 -2.65 -10.25
CA GLU A 155 -2.76 -2.50 -9.19
C GLU A 155 -1.51 -3.33 -9.49
N PHE A 156 -0.37 -2.86 -9.00
CA PHE A 156 0.88 -3.60 -8.93
C PHE A 156 1.48 -3.42 -7.53
N THR A 157 2.37 -4.34 -7.15
CA THR A 157 3.02 -4.34 -5.84
C THR A 157 4.38 -3.68 -5.96
N VAL A 158 4.71 -2.79 -5.03
CA VAL A 158 6.09 -2.34 -4.84
C VAL A 158 6.62 -2.96 -3.55
N PHE A 159 7.82 -3.53 -3.61
CA PHE A 159 8.49 -4.13 -2.46
C PHE A 159 9.88 -3.52 -2.29
N GLU A 160 10.06 -2.74 -1.24
CA GLU A 160 11.38 -2.22 -0.89
C GLU A 160 12.18 -3.29 -0.14
N HIS A 161 13.34 -3.63 -0.70
CA HIS A 161 14.22 -4.64 -0.12
C HIS A 161 15.00 -4.05 1.06
N ILE A 162 14.80 -4.61 2.25
CA ILE A 162 15.58 -4.29 3.45
C ILE A 162 16.68 -5.34 3.60
N ASP A 163 17.95 -4.91 3.60
CA ASP A 163 19.06 -5.81 3.95
C ASP A 163 19.11 -6.05 5.47
N ILE A 164 18.66 -7.23 5.87
CA ILE A 164 18.67 -7.67 7.27
C ILE A 164 20.08 -8.04 7.78
N ASN A 165 21.07 -8.10 6.90
CA ASN A 165 22.46 -8.41 7.25
C ASN A 165 23.27 -7.17 7.68
N THR A 166 22.60 -6.02 7.81
CA THR A 166 23.25 -4.81 8.33
C THR A 166 23.67 -5.00 9.79
N PRO A 167 24.84 -4.46 10.22
CA PRO A 167 25.35 -4.65 11.58
C PRO A 167 24.36 -4.26 12.69
N SER A 168 23.56 -3.21 12.46
CA SER A 168 22.52 -2.78 13.40
C SER A 168 21.42 -3.84 13.60
N LEU A 169 21.05 -4.56 12.55
CA LEU A 169 20.03 -5.60 12.60
C LEU A 169 20.58 -6.95 13.04
N LEU A 170 21.87 -7.21 12.86
CA LEU A 170 22.56 -8.39 13.39
C LEU A 170 22.96 -8.28 14.87
N SER A 171 22.93 -7.06 15.44
CA SER A 171 23.29 -6.86 16.84
C SER A 171 22.33 -7.60 17.80
N PRO A 172 22.85 -8.30 18.83
CA PRO A 172 22.01 -8.95 19.83
C PRO A 172 21.23 -7.92 20.62
N GLN A 173 20.05 -8.32 21.07
CA GLN A 173 19.19 -7.49 21.91
C GLN A 173 18.87 -8.24 23.19
N ALA A 174 19.12 -7.60 24.34
CA ALA A 174 18.82 -8.13 25.65
C ALA A 174 18.06 -7.10 26.49
N GLY A 175 17.27 -7.57 27.44
CA GLY A 175 16.55 -6.73 28.38
C GLY A 175 16.26 -7.47 29.67
N THR A 176 16.33 -6.74 30.78
CA THR A 176 16.05 -7.26 32.12
C THR A 176 14.98 -6.40 32.77
N LYS A 177 14.03 -7.03 33.45
CA LYS A 177 12.99 -6.34 34.20
C LYS A 177 12.67 -7.09 35.49
N GLU A 178 12.48 -6.31 36.55
CA GLU A 178 12.13 -6.81 37.87
C GLU A 178 10.80 -6.20 38.32
N LYS A 179 9.99 -6.97 39.04
CA LYS A 179 8.74 -6.49 39.63
C LYS A 179 8.47 -7.15 40.98
N THR A 180 8.08 -6.32 41.94
CA THR A 180 7.61 -6.76 43.25
C THR A 180 6.10 -6.62 43.36
N LEU A 181 5.44 -7.59 44.00
CA LEU A 181 3.99 -7.54 44.25
C LEU A 181 3.78 -7.02 45.68
N CYS A 182 2.94 -6.00 45.85
CA CYS A 182 2.62 -5.44 47.17
C CYS A 182 1.11 -5.54 47.44
N CYS A 183 0.74 -5.97 48.65
CA CYS A 183 -0.58 -5.78 49.22
C CYS A 183 -0.45 -5.11 50.60
N TRP A 184 -1.57 -4.64 51.18
CA TRP A 184 -1.69 -3.68 52.29
C TRP A 184 -0.69 -3.82 53.46
N LEU A 185 -0.19 -5.01 53.79
CA LEU A 185 0.83 -5.24 54.86
C LEU A 185 2.00 -6.14 54.44
N CYS A 186 2.06 -6.60 53.18
CA CYS A 186 3.07 -7.57 52.73
C CYS A 186 3.63 -7.19 51.35
N THR A 187 4.95 -7.19 51.24
CA THR A 187 5.68 -7.10 49.98
C THR A 187 6.23 -8.49 49.64
N SER A 188 5.97 -8.99 48.43
CA SER A 188 6.53 -10.25 47.97
C SER A 188 8.04 -10.13 47.76
N GLY A 189 8.75 -11.26 47.63
CA GLY A 189 10.05 -11.22 46.96
C GLY A 189 9.89 -10.83 45.49
N PRO A 190 10.97 -10.34 44.84
CA PRO A 190 10.91 -9.89 43.46
C PRO A 190 10.71 -11.03 42.47
N ILE A 191 10.15 -10.68 41.31
CA ILE A 191 10.12 -11.52 40.12
C ILE A 191 11.01 -10.84 39.08
N SER A 192 12.10 -11.48 38.67
CA SER A 192 13.02 -10.98 37.67
C SER A 192 12.92 -11.81 36.38
N LEU A 193 13.00 -11.13 35.23
CA LEU A 193 13.09 -11.74 33.91
C LEU A 193 14.22 -11.05 33.15
N SER A 194 15.21 -11.83 32.74
CA SER A 194 16.23 -11.42 31.78
C SER A 194 15.99 -12.19 30.48
N ALA A 195 15.95 -11.52 29.34
CA ALA A 195 15.76 -12.17 28.04
C ALA A 195 16.71 -11.58 26.99
N LYS A 196 17.17 -12.43 26.07
CA LYS A 196 18.08 -12.10 24.98
C LYS A 196 17.66 -12.79 23.69
N ILE A 197 17.81 -12.08 22.59
CA ILE A 197 17.80 -12.60 21.22
C ILE A 197 19.13 -12.26 20.53
N GLU A 198 19.53 -13.08 19.57
CA GLU A 198 20.85 -12.96 18.92
C GLU A 198 20.92 -11.83 17.89
N ARG A 199 19.78 -11.45 17.29
CA ARG A 199 19.68 -10.40 16.28
C ARG A 199 18.30 -9.73 16.32
N LYS A 200 18.15 -8.61 15.62
CA LYS A 200 16.91 -7.82 15.51
C LYS A 200 16.16 -8.04 14.19
N GLY A 201 16.90 -8.30 13.11
CA GLY A 201 16.33 -8.52 11.77
C GLY A 201 16.04 -9.99 11.48
N TYR A 202 14.82 -10.29 11.04
CA TYR A 202 14.35 -11.62 10.67
C TYR A 202 13.51 -11.54 9.38
N THR A 203 13.49 -12.63 8.60
CA THR A 203 12.56 -12.77 7.45
C THR A 203 11.32 -13.58 7.83
N PRO A 204 10.18 -13.38 7.13
CA PRO A 204 9.00 -14.20 7.34
C PRO A 204 9.30 -15.69 7.17
N GLY A 205 8.93 -16.50 8.18
CA GLY A 205 9.18 -17.95 8.22
C GLY A 205 10.39 -18.37 9.05
N GLU A 206 11.26 -17.44 9.45
CA GLU A 206 12.36 -17.74 10.37
C GLU A 206 11.90 -17.93 11.82
N SER A 207 12.66 -18.73 12.58
CA SER A 207 12.47 -18.90 14.03
C SER A 207 13.30 -17.89 14.81
N ILE A 208 12.68 -17.28 15.83
CA ILE A 208 13.37 -16.39 16.78
C ILE A 208 13.78 -17.19 18.00
N GLN A 209 15.08 -17.41 18.19
CA GLN A 209 15.61 -18.03 19.40
C GLN A 209 15.65 -17.02 20.55
N ILE A 210 14.96 -17.33 21.64
CA ILE A 210 14.87 -16.50 22.84
C ILE A 210 15.56 -17.23 23.99
N PHE A 211 16.61 -16.64 24.54
CA PHE A 211 17.23 -17.07 25.77
C PHE A 211 16.63 -16.27 26.91
N ALA A 212 16.08 -16.93 27.94
CA ALA A 212 15.44 -16.25 29.06
C ALA A 212 15.80 -16.90 30.40
N GLU A 213 16.14 -16.06 31.38
CA GLU A 213 16.38 -16.41 32.77
C GLU A 213 15.29 -15.77 33.62
N ILE A 214 14.64 -16.57 34.47
CA ILE A 214 13.51 -16.14 35.29
C ILE A 214 13.80 -16.53 36.73
N GLU A 215 13.77 -15.54 37.62
CA GLU A 215 13.85 -15.75 39.06
C GLU A 215 12.52 -15.33 39.70
N ASN A 216 11.90 -16.25 40.43
CA ASN A 216 10.64 -15.99 41.12
C ASN A 216 10.84 -16.16 42.62
N CYS A 217 11.14 -15.06 43.31
CA CYS A 217 11.21 -15.02 44.77
C CYS A 217 9.84 -14.71 45.41
N SER A 218 8.75 -14.72 44.63
CA SER A 218 7.40 -14.52 45.14
C SER A 218 6.75 -15.85 45.57
N SER A 219 5.65 -15.76 46.31
CA SER A 219 4.85 -16.92 46.71
C SER A 219 3.84 -17.38 45.65
N ARG A 220 3.79 -16.71 44.48
CA ARG A 220 2.80 -17.00 43.42
C ARG A 220 3.44 -17.79 42.29
N ILE A 221 2.64 -18.64 41.65
CA ILE A 221 3.03 -19.32 40.41
C ILE A 221 3.11 -18.29 39.29
N VAL A 222 4.23 -18.28 38.56
CA VAL A 222 4.48 -17.41 37.41
C VAL A 222 4.62 -18.27 36.15
N VAL A 223 4.01 -17.83 35.05
CA VAL A 223 4.07 -18.51 33.75
C VAL A 223 4.68 -17.56 32.72
N PRO A 224 5.88 -17.84 32.20
CA PRO A 224 6.48 -17.02 31.15
C PRO A 224 5.72 -17.17 29.84
N LYS A 225 5.64 -16.07 29.08
CA LYS A 225 5.04 -16.05 27.74
C LYS A 225 5.89 -15.19 26.82
N ALA A 226 6.01 -15.60 25.57
CA ALA A 226 6.59 -14.82 24.49
C ALA A 226 5.54 -14.60 23.41
N THR A 227 5.51 -13.41 22.81
CA THR A 227 4.56 -13.09 21.74
C THR A 227 5.17 -12.02 20.85
N ILE A 228 4.98 -12.16 19.54
CA ILE A 228 5.32 -11.14 18.56
C ILE A 228 4.08 -10.25 18.38
N TYR A 229 4.26 -8.94 18.53
CA TYR A 229 3.19 -7.96 18.31
C TYR A 229 3.54 -7.05 17.14
N GLN A 230 2.56 -6.78 16.28
CA GLN A 230 2.67 -5.78 15.23
C GLN A 230 2.03 -4.48 15.73
N THR A 231 2.81 -3.39 15.74
CA THR A 231 2.29 -2.05 16.02
C THR A 231 2.11 -1.31 14.70
N GLN A 232 0.90 -0.80 14.45
CA GLN A 232 0.58 0.02 13.28
C GLN A 232 0.19 1.42 13.78
N ALA A 233 0.84 2.47 13.26
CA ALA A 233 0.55 3.85 13.59
C ALA A 233 0.16 4.62 12.33
N PHE A 234 -1.01 5.25 12.34
CA PHE A 234 -1.55 6.02 11.21
C PHE A 234 -1.62 7.50 11.56
N TYR A 235 -1.12 8.38 10.68
CA TYR A 235 -0.99 9.81 10.96
C TYR A 235 -1.85 10.65 10.02
N ALA A 236 -2.69 11.52 10.56
CA ALA A 236 -3.49 12.46 9.78
C ALA A 236 -3.83 13.70 10.60
N LYS A 237 -3.68 14.89 9.99
CA LYS A 237 -4.01 16.18 10.63
C LYS A 237 -3.42 16.33 12.05
N GLY A 238 -2.16 15.91 12.23
CA GLY A 238 -1.45 15.98 13.51
C GLY A 238 -1.89 14.96 14.57
N LYS A 239 -2.76 14.00 14.24
CA LYS A 239 -3.16 12.91 15.13
C LYS A 239 -2.58 11.57 14.70
N MET A 240 -2.33 10.72 15.69
CA MET A 240 -1.88 9.34 15.53
C MET A 240 -3.01 8.38 15.95
N LYS A 241 -3.23 7.32 15.18
CA LYS A 241 -4.14 6.21 15.48
C LYS A 241 -3.41 4.89 15.51
#